data_AF-A0A349PXQ0-F1
#
_entry.id   AF-A0A349PXQ0-F1
#
_cell.length_a   1.000
_cell.length_b   1.000
_cell.length_c   1.000
_cell.angle_alpha   90.00
_cell.angle_beta   90.00
_cell.angle_gamma   90.00
#
_symmetry.space_group_name_H-M   'P 1'
#
loop_
_entity.id
_entity.type
_entity.pdbx_description
1 polymer ?
#
loop_
_entity_poly.entity_id
_entity_poly.type
_entity_poly.pdbx_seq_one_letter_code
_entity_poly.pdbx_strand_id
1 'polypeptide(L)' 'GEIQTAILIPKASYENCYGYYIKYAMRNAMDIATLGCSVNVRLSPDKQTIERARIA' A
#
# COMPACT_ATOMS: atom_id res chain seq x y z
N GLY A 1 -29.09 -10.63 0.05
CA GLY A 1 -28.11 -9.55 0.25
C GLY A 1 -26.76 -10.18 0.48
N GLU A 2 -25.70 -9.57 -0.04
CA GLU A 2 -24.33 -10.05 0.17
C GLU A 2 -23.71 -9.35 1.38
N ILE A 3 -22.79 -10.05 2.06
CA ILE A 3 -22.03 -9.51 3.18
C ILE A 3 -20.57 -9.94 3.07
N GLN A 4 -19.65 -8.99 3.20
CA GLN A 4 -18.23 -9.28 3.23
C GLN A 4 -17.83 -9.84 4.60
N THR A 5 -17.32 -11.07 4.64
CA THR A 5 -16.97 -11.77 5.88
C THR A 5 -15.47 -11.85 6.13
N ALA A 6 -14.64 -11.63 5.11
CA ALA A 6 -13.19 -11.67 5.22
C ALA A 6 -12.47 -10.85 4.14
N ILE A 7 -11.23 -10.48 4.44
CA ILE A 7 -10.24 -10.00 3.47
C ILE A 7 -8.99 -10.83 3.69
N LEU A 8 -8.51 -11.51 2.64
CA LEU A 8 -7.25 -12.22 2.67
C LEU A 8 -6.17 -11.36 2.03
N ILE A 9 -5.13 -11.03 2.79
CA ILE A 9 -3.92 -10.41 2.25
C ILE A 9 -2.90 -11.53 2.03
N PRO A 10 -2.55 -11.88 0.78
CA PRO A 10 -1.60 -12.96 0.50
C PRO A 10 -0.24 -12.67 1.14
N LYS A 11 0.40 -13.68 1.74
CA LYS A 11 1.73 -13.54 2.36
C LYS A 11 2.75 -12.89 1.42
N ALA A 12 2.75 -13.30 0.15
CA ALA A 12 3.60 -12.73 -0.88
C ALA A 12 3.42 -11.22 -1.13
N SER A 13 2.32 -10.61 -0.66
CA SER A 13 2.07 -9.18 -0.79
C SER A 13 2.72 -8.33 0.32
N TYR A 14 3.07 -8.92 1.47
CA TYR A 14 3.73 -8.22 2.58
C TYR A 14 5.09 -8.79 2.97
N GLU A 15 5.38 -10.05 2.66
CA GLU A 15 6.68 -10.67 2.91
C GLU A 15 7.76 -10.01 2.02
N ASN A 16 8.82 -9.49 2.66
CA ASN A 16 9.90 -8.72 2.03
C ASN A 16 9.38 -7.56 1.15
N CYS A 17 8.30 -6.91 1.57
CA CYS A 17 7.73 -5.77 0.87
C CYS A 17 7.68 -4.55 1.78
N TYR A 18 7.99 -3.40 1.21
CA TYR A 18 7.95 -2.12 1.89
C TYR A 18 6.83 -1.31 1.28
N GLY A 19 5.89 -0.86 2.11
CA GLY A 19 4.76 -0.08 1.66
C GLY A 19 4.67 1.25 2.39
N TYR A 20 4.10 2.24 1.70
CA TYR A 20 3.76 3.53 2.27
C TYR A 20 2.44 4.00 1.69
N TYR A 21 1.65 4.70 2.51
CA TYR A 21 0.42 5.32 2.07
C TYR A 21 0.52 6.81 2.37
N ILE A 22 0.32 7.64 1.35
CA ILE A 22 0.17 9.08 1.53
C ILE A 22 -1.30 9.46 1.54
N LYS A 23 -1.64 10.36 2.46
CA LYS A 23 -2.91 11.06 2.50
C LYS A 23 -2.64 12.56 2.36
N TYR A 24 -3.09 13.15 1.25
CA TYR A 24 -3.12 14.58 1.07
C TYR A 24 -4.56 15.08 1.26
N ALA A 25 -4.74 15.99 2.22
CA ALA A 25 -6.04 16.54 2.60
C ALA A 25 -5.89 17.95 3.21
N MET A 26 -7.00 18.67 3.40
CA MET A 26 -7.00 20.06 3.88
C MET A 26 -6.77 20.18 5.38
N ARG A 27 -7.03 19.10 6.14
CA ARG A 27 -6.64 18.95 7.55
C ARG A 27 -6.04 17.58 7.84
N ASN A 28 -5.18 17.51 8.85
CA ASN A 28 -4.33 16.33 9.12
C ASN A 28 -5.11 15.06 9.53
N ALA A 29 -6.29 15.21 10.13
CA ALA A 29 -7.09 14.09 10.62
C ALA A 29 -8.58 14.32 10.35
N MET A 30 -9.35 13.22 10.28
CA MET A 30 -10.80 13.24 10.03
C MET A 30 -11.23 13.96 8.73
N ASP A 31 -10.36 14.04 7.73
CA ASP A 31 -10.69 14.58 6.40
C ASP A 31 -10.82 13.47 5.35
N ILE A 32 -11.52 13.74 4.26
CA ILE A 32 -11.51 12.88 3.07
C ILE A 32 -10.22 13.20 2.29
N ALA A 33 -9.49 12.17 1.86
CA ALA A 33 -8.28 12.38 1.07
C ALA A 33 -8.66 13.04 -0.27
N THR A 34 -8.06 14.19 -0.58
CA THR A 34 -8.08 14.74 -1.94
C THR A 34 -7.24 13.87 -2.87
N LEU A 35 -6.11 13.37 -2.34
CA LEU A 35 -5.29 12.36 -2.97
C LEU A 35 -4.86 11.34 -1.91
N GLY A 36 -5.12 10.07 -2.21
CA GLY A 36 -4.56 8.93 -1.51
C GLY A 36 -3.74 8.12 -2.49
N CYS A 37 -2.52 7.74 -2.12
CA CYS A 37 -1.71 6.84 -2.95
C CYS A 37 -1.00 5.84 -2.05
N SER A 38 -1.17 4.58 -2.38
CA SER A 38 -0.50 3.43 -1.79
C SER A 38 0.64 3.00 -2.70
N VAL A 39 1.79 2.75 -2.12
CA VAL A 39 2.93 2.11 -2.79
C VAL A 39 3.31 0.86 -2.03
N ASN A 40 3.69 -0.19 -2.76
CA ASN A 40 4.25 -1.42 -2.20
C ASN A 40 5.35 -1.94 -3.12
N VAL A 41 6.58 -1.97 -2.61
CA VAL A 41 7.77 -2.35 -3.37
C VAL A 41 8.49 -3.53 -2.75
N ARG A 42 9.15 -4.33 -3.59
CA ARG A 42 10.17 -5.30 -3.20
C ARG A 42 11.48 -4.86 -3.83
N LEU A 43 12.54 -4.83 -3.02
CA LEU A 43 13.87 -4.47 -3.47
C LEU A 43 14.73 -5.72 -3.56
N SER A 44 15.70 -5.70 -4.47
CA SER A 44 16.81 -6.65 -4.48
C SER A 44 17.58 -6.61 -3.14
N PRO A 45 18.33 -7.66 -2.79
CA PRO A 45 19.09 -7.70 -1.53
C PRO A 45 20.07 -6.53 -1.35
N ASP A 46 20.67 -6.04 -2.44
CA ASP A 46 21.55 -4.87 -2.47
C ASP A 46 20.81 -3.52 -2.46
N LYS A 47 19.47 -3.54 -2.56
CA LYS A 47 18.56 -2.39 -2.62
C LYS A 47 18.75 -1.48 -3.83
N GLN A 48 19.48 -1.91 -4.84
CA GLN A 48 19.75 -1.12 -6.04
C GLN A 48 18.69 -1.30 -7.13
N THR A 49 17.85 -2.35 -7.03
CA THR A 49 16.81 -2.65 -8.02
C THR A 49 15.45 -2.83 -7.35
N ILE A 50 14.41 -2.28 -7.97
CA ILE A 50 13.01 -2.57 -7.58
C ILE A 50 12.57 -3.81 -8.36
N GLU A 51 12.49 -4.96 -7.68
CA GLU A 51 12.06 -6.23 -8.27
C GLU A 51 10.54 -6.26 -8.51
N ARG A 52 9.78 -5.53 -7.69
CA ARG A 52 8.32 -5.41 -7.81
C ARG A 52 7.86 -4.05 -7.34
N ALA A 53 6.98 -3.40 -8.11
CA ALA A 53 6.29 -2.18 -7.72
C ALA A 53 4.77 -2.32 -7.91
N ARG A 54 3.99 -1.86 -6.94
CA ARG A 54 2.53 -1.66 -7.04
C ARG A 54 2.19 -0.26 -6.55
N ILE A 55 1.39 0.47 -7.32
CA ILE A 55 0.95 1.84 -7.02
C ILE A 55 -0.57 1.89 -7.28
N ALA A 56 -1.33 2.39 -6.32
CA ALA A 56 -2.79 2.54 -6.42
C ALA A 56 -3.29 3.72 -5.58
#